data_AF-A0A8C9XKS3-F1
#
_entry.id   AF-A0A8C9XKS3-F1
#
_cell.length_a   1.000
_cell.length_b   1.000
_cell.length_c   1.000
_cell.angle_alpha   90.00
_cell.angle_beta   90.00
_cell.angle_gamma   90.00
#
_symmetry.space_group_name_H-M   'P 1'
#
loop_
_entity.id
_entity.type
_entity.pdbx_description
1 polymer ?
#
loop_
_entity_poly.entity_id
_entity_poly.type
_entity_poly.pdbx_seq_one_letter_code
_entity_poly.pdbx_strand_id
1 'polypeptide(L)'
;MEFLMGNPFSTPVGQRIENATGSSLPAEDWALNMEICDMINSSEEGPRDAVRALKKRIMGNKNFKEVMLALTVSLVPASRVF
;
A
#
# COMPACT_ATOMS: atom_id res chain seq x y z
N MET A 1 -3.73 -19.50 7.98
CA MET A 1 -4.88 -19.57 7.05
C MET A 1 -5.21 -18.14 6.59
N GLU A 2 -4.61 -17.66 5.49
CA GLU A 2 -4.82 -16.27 4.99
C GLU A 2 -6.28 -15.99 4.58
N PHE A 3 -7.04 -17.04 4.24
CA PHE A 3 -8.43 -16.97 3.78
C PHE A 3 -9.40 -16.31 4.79
N LEU A 4 -9.11 -16.38 6.10
CA LEU A 4 -9.99 -15.83 7.14
C LEU A 4 -9.78 -14.32 7.41
N MET A 5 -8.75 -13.70 6.81
CA MET A 5 -8.34 -12.34 7.17
C MET A 5 -9.04 -11.22 6.38
N GLY A 6 -10.13 -11.51 5.67
CA GLY A 6 -10.90 -10.51 4.91
C GLY A 6 -10.14 -9.87 3.75
N ASN A 7 -10.77 -8.91 3.07
CA ASN A 7 -10.17 -8.17 1.96
C ASN A 7 -9.04 -7.26 2.47
N PRO A 8 -7.79 -7.37 1.95
CA PRO A 8 -6.68 -6.49 2.33
C PRO A 8 -6.93 -5.00 2.17
N PHE A 9 -7.81 -4.57 1.27
CA PHE A 9 -8.17 -3.16 1.10
C PHE A 9 -9.28 -2.68 2.05
N SER A 10 -9.79 -3.55 2.94
CA SER A 10 -10.78 -3.15 3.96
C SER A 10 -10.15 -2.66 5.25
N THR A 11 -8.82 -2.76 5.41
CA THR A 11 -8.10 -2.23 6.57
C THR A 11 -7.82 -0.73 6.39
N PRO A 12 -7.60 0.05 7.46
CA PRO A 12 -7.34 1.48 7.33
C PRO A 12 -6.17 1.80 6.38
N VAL A 13 -5.02 1.16 6.57
CA VAL A 13 -3.85 1.35 5.70
C VAL A 13 -4.07 0.75 4.30
N GLY A 14 -4.86 -0.32 4.20
CA GLY A 14 -5.21 -0.96 2.94
C GLY A 14 -6.02 -0.04 2.02
N GLN A 15 -6.97 0.72 2.57
CA GLN A 15 -7.73 1.73 1.80
C GLN A 15 -6.82 2.84 1.27
N ARG A 16 -5.86 3.29 2.07
CA ARG A 16 -4.89 4.31 1.62
C ARG A 16 -3.99 3.78 0.50
N ILE A 17 -3.50 2.55 0.63
CA ILE A 17 -2.73 1.89 -0.43
C ILE A 17 -3.57 1.72 -1.69
N GLU A 18 -4.84 1.33 -1.58
CA GLU A 18 -5.73 1.20 -2.74
C GLU A 18 -5.85 2.53 -3.50
N ASN A 19 -6.04 3.63 -2.78
CA ASN A 19 -6.13 4.98 -3.32
C ASN A 19 -4.81 5.46 -3.94
N ALA A 20 -3.68 5.27 -3.25
CA ALA A 20 -2.34 5.71 -3.69
C ALA A 20 -1.82 4.94 -4.92
N THR A 21 -2.47 3.83 -5.27
CA THR A 21 -2.04 2.95 -6.36
C THR A 21 -3.11 2.77 -7.44
N GLY A 22 -4.14 3.63 -7.43
CA GLY A 22 -5.23 3.59 -8.40
C GLY A 22 -4.78 3.97 -9.81
N SER A 23 -5.27 3.24 -10.82
CA SER A 23 -4.94 3.49 -12.24
C SER A 23 -5.34 4.87 -12.77
N SER A 24 -6.30 5.53 -12.12
CA SER A 24 -6.75 6.88 -12.45
C SER A 24 -5.76 7.98 -12.02
N LEU A 25 -4.79 7.69 -11.14
CA LEU A 25 -3.84 8.69 -10.67
C LEU A 25 -2.92 9.16 -11.80
N PRO A 26 -2.72 10.46 -12.05
CA PRO A 26 -1.82 10.90 -13.12
C PRO A 26 -0.34 10.60 -12.81
N ALA A 27 0.06 10.62 -11.54
CA ALA A 27 1.39 10.34 -11.02
C ALA A 27 1.30 9.91 -9.53
N GLU A 28 2.44 9.73 -8.86
CA GLU A 28 2.51 9.46 -7.43
C GLU A 28 1.85 10.57 -6.59
N ASP A 29 1.02 10.18 -5.63
CA ASP A 29 0.56 11.07 -4.57
C ASP A 29 1.52 10.98 -3.39
N TRP A 30 2.53 11.85 -3.35
CA TRP A 30 3.53 11.85 -2.30
C TRP A 30 2.93 12.16 -0.92
N ALA A 31 1.89 12.99 -0.84
CA ALA A 31 1.24 13.29 0.44
C ALA A 31 0.59 12.02 1.01
N LEU A 32 -0.13 11.28 0.17
CA LEU A 32 -0.75 10.01 0.55
C LEU A 32 0.29 8.92 0.86
N ASN A 33 1.41 8.88 0.13
CA ASN A 33 2.52 7.97 0.41
C ASN A 33 3.14 8.22 1.79
N MET A 34 3.28 9.50 2.19
CA MET A 34 3.77 9.84 3.53
C MET A 34 2.74 9.49 4.61
N GLU A 35 1.45 9.74 4.38
CA GLU A 35 0.36 9.34 5.28
C GLU A 35 0.37 7.81 5.52
N ILE A 36 0.56 7.01 4.46
CA ILE A 36 0.69 5.55 4.58
C ILE A 36 1.85 5.17 5.51
N CYS A 37 3.01 5.83 5.41
CA CYS A 37 4.14 5.56 6.29
C CYS A 37 3.83 5.89 7.75
N ASP A 38 3.15 7.00 8.01
CA ASP A 38 2.74 7.38 9.36
C ASP A 38 1.73 6.35 9.92
N MET A 39 0.76 5.91 9.11
CA MET A 39 -0.21 4.88 9.50
C MET A 39 0.42 3.51 9.78
N ILE A 40 1.43 3.11 8.99
CA ILE A 40 2.19 1.88 9.23
C ILE A 40 2.91 1.96 10.57
N ASN A 41 3.50 3.11 10.89
CA ASN A 41 4.27 3.29 12.13
C ASN A 41 3.39 3.55 13.37
N SER A 42 2.14 3.95 13.19
CA SER A 42 1.23 4.28 14.30
C SER A 42 0.38 3.10 14.81
N SER A 43 0.50 1.92 14.21
CA SER A 43 -0.32 0.75 14.55
C SER A 43 0.49 -0.55 14.52
N GLU A 44 0.29 -1.43 15.51
CA GLU A 44 0.95 -2.74 15.58
C GLU A 44 0.62 -3.63 14.37
N GLU A 45 -0.62 -3.59 13.89
CA GLU A 45 -1.05 -4.35 12.70
C GLU A 45 -0.72 -3.62 11.38
N GLY A 46 -0.29 -2.36 11.45
CA GLY A 46 0.00 -1.50 10.29
C GLY A 46 0.95 -2.16 9.28
N PRO A 47 2.13 -2.65 9.69
CA PRO A 47 3.07 -3.30 8.78
C PRO A 47 2.47 -4.55 8.10
N ARG A 48 1.76 -5.38 8.85
CA ARG A 48 1.16 -6.62 8.34
C ARG A 48 0.07 -6.33 7.32
N ASP A 49 -0.82 -5.39 7.63
CA ASP A 49 -1.93 -5.03 6.74
C ASP A 49 -1.43 -4.32 5.47
N ALA A 50 -0.40 -3.48 5.59
CA ALA A 50 0.22 -2.84 4.43
C ALA A 50 0.83 -3.86 3.47
N VAL A 51 1.58 -4.84 3.99
CA VAL A 51 2.16 -5.91 3.16
C VAL A 51 1.06 -6.70 2.43
N ARG A 52 -0.05 -7.01 3.11
CA ARG A 52 -1.18 -7.73 2.49
C ARG A 52 -1.83 -6.91 1.37
N ALA A 53 -2.04 -5.62 1.58
CA ALA A 53 -2.62 -4.73 0.57
C ALA A 53 -1.69 -4.54 -0.64
N LEU A 54 -0.39 -4.32 -0.41
CA LEU A 54 0.62 -4.22 -1.46
C LEU A 54 0.74 -5.53 -2.26
N LYS A 55 0.79 -6.67 -1.58
CA LYS A 55 0.82 -8.00 -2.23
C LYS A 55 -0.41 -8.21 -3.12
N LYS A 56 -1.60 -7.84 -2.64
CA LYS A 56 -2.84 -7.88 -3.43
C LYS A 56 -2.77 -6.98 -4.67
N ARG A 57 -2.19 -5.78 -4.54
CA ARG A 57 -2.05 -4.84 -5.66
C ARG A 57 -1.04 -5.31 -6.71
N ILE A 58 0.04 -5.96 -6.29
CA ILE A 58 1.17 -6.34 -7.15
C ILE A 58 0.94 -7.71 -7.82
N MET A 59 0.51 -8.72 -7.07
CA MET A 59 0.49 -10.10 -7.56
C MET A 59 -0.59 -10.31 -8.62
N GLY A 60 -0.18 -10.68 -9.84
CA GLY A 60 -1.09 -10.98 -10.95
C GLY A 60 -1.76 -9.76 -11.59
N ASN A 61 -1.45 -8.54 -11.11
CA ASN A 61 -1.99 -7.33 -11.70
C ASN A 61 -1.24 -6.98 -13.00
N LYS A 62 -1.97 -6.94 -14.12
CA LYS A 62 -1.43 -6.60 -15.44
C LYS A 62 -1.38 -5.10 -15.71
N ASN A 63 -1.91 -4.28 -14.81
CA ASN A 63 -1.80 -2.84 -14.90
C ASN A 63 -0.45 -2.38 -14.35
N PHE A 64 0.55 -2.25 -15.23
CA PHE A 64 1.91 -1.89 -14.85
C PHE A 64 2.01 -0.56 -14.11
N LYS A 65 1.12 0.40 -14.39
CA LYS A 65 1.09 1.67 -13.68
C LYS A 65 0.72 1.48 -12.22
N GLU A 66 -0.33 0.71 -11.93
CA GLU A 66 -0.72 0.41 -10.56
C GLU A 66 0.36 -0.39 -9.81
N VAL A 67 1.02 -1.32 -10.52
CA VAL A 67 2.16 -2.08 -9.96
C VAL A 67 3.33 -1.15 -9.63
N MET A 68 3.69 -0.23 -10.53
CA MET A 68 4.76 0.74 -10.30
C MET A 68 4.45 1.66 -9.12
N LEU A 69 3.23 2.20 -9.03
CA LEU A 69 2.81 3.02 -7.90
C LEU A 69 2.88 2.22 -6.58
N ALA A 70 2.48 0.95 -6.58
CA ALA A 70 2.58 0.09 -5.40
C ALA A 70 4.04 -0.20 -4.99
N LEU A 71 4.93 -0.42 -5.96
CA LEU A 71 6.36 -0.56 -5.69
C LEU A 71 6.94 0.72 -5.10
N THR A 72 6.56 1.89 -5.62
CA THR A 72 6.96 3.18 -5.02
C THR A 72 6.50 3.27 -3.57
N VAL A 73 5.22 3.00 -3.28
CA VAL A 73 4.69 2.98 -1.90
C VAL A 73 5.47 2.01 -1.01
N SER A 74 5.86 0.83 -1.51
CA SER A 74 6.62 -0.15 -0.73
C SER A 74 8.04 0.30 -0.36
N LEU A 75 8.62 1.23 -1.12
CA LEU A 75 9.97 1.76 -0.92
C LEU A 75 10.00 3.01 -0.03
N VAL A 76 8.89 3.74 0.09
CA VAL A 76 8.81 4.97 0.92
C VAL A 76 9.07 4.70 2.41
N PRO A 77 8.58 3.61 3.03
CA PRO A 77 8.93 3.28 4.41
C PRO A 77 10.43 3.06 4.61
N ALA A 78 11.13 2.53 3.61
CA ALA A 78 12.57 2.25 3.69
C ALA A 78 13.43 3.52 3.61
N SER A 79 12.95 4.57 2.92
CA SER A 79 13.68 5.84 2.80
C SER A 79 13.57 6.76 4.02
N ARG A 80 12.69 6.47 4.99
CA ARG A 80 12.68 7.13 6.31
C ARG A 80 13.62 6.50 7.34
N VAL A 81 14.24 5.36 7.02
CA VAL A 81 15.14 4.63 7.93
C VAL A 81 16.63 4.96 7.66
N PHE A 82 16.93 5.87 6.72
CA PHE A 82 18.27 6.41 6.46
C PHE A 82 18.32 7.93 6.64
#